data_AF-A0A7I0K4Y2-F1
#
_entry.id   AF-A0A7I0K4Y2-F1
#
_cell.length_a   1.000
_cell.length_b   1.000
_cell.length_c   1.000
_cell.angle_alpha   90.00
_cell.angle_beta   90.00
_cell.angle_gamma   90.00
#
_symmetry.space_group_name_H-M   'P 1'
#
loop_
_entity.id
_entity.type
_entity.pdbx_description
1 polymer ?
#
loop_
_entity_poly.entity_id
_entity_poly.type
_entity_poly.pdbx_seq_one_letter_code
_entity_poly.pdbx_strand_id
1 'polypeptide(L)'
;MDTHAVIASLPLTGADRAVLIDAANSAFERVIERIEPANEKLTRTLWDPEAYIDSEITADMLPISRDEAAYLVDVFVLHHVVDLAVAADSEAAESRP
;
A
#
# COMPACT_ATOMS: atom_id res chain seq x y z
N MET A 1 -16.73 -9.54 15.29
CA MET A 1 -15.66 -8.63 14.88
C MET A 1 -15.39 -7.73 16.08
N ASP A 2 -14.20 -7.81 16.66
CA ASP A 2 -13.80 -6.89 17.72
C ASP A 2 -13.61 -5.50 17.11
N THR A 3 -14.64 -4.66 17.23
CA THR A 3 -14.67 -3.24 16.83
C THR A 3 -13.71 -2.35 17.64
N HIS A 4 -12.70 -2.94 18.31
CA HIS A 4 -11.81 -2.29 19.27
C HIS A 4 -10.35 -2.73 19.16
N ALA A 5 -9.94 -3.41 18.07
CA ALA A 5 -8.52 -3.69 17.86
C ALA A 5 -7.76 -2.38 17.68
N VAL A 6 -6.74 -2.15 18.52
CA VAL A 6 -5.92 -0.93 18.52
C VAL A 6 -4.47 -1.32 18.27
N ILE A 7 -3.85 -0.65 17.31
CA ILE A 7 -2.43 -0.69 17.07
C ILE A 7 -1.78 0.33 18.01
N ALA A 8 -0.94 -0.16 18.91
CA ALA A 8 -0.30 0.66 19.95
C ALA A 8 1.21 0.80 19.77
N SER A 9 1.83 0.02 18.89
CA SER A 9 3.28 0.02 18.69
C SER A 9 3.67 -0.41 17.28
N LEU A 10 4.83 0.07 16.84
CA LEU A 10 5.56 -0.40 15.66
C LEU A 10 6.77 -1.26 16.09
N PRO A 11 7.28 -2.18 15.23
CA PRO A 11 6.75 -2.52 13.90
C PRO A 11 5.40 -3.23 13.98
N LEU A 12 4.61 -3.14 12.90
CA LEU A 12 3.37 -3.90 12.77
C LEU A 12 3.70 -5.39 12.80
N THR A 13 2.97 -6.17 13.59
CA THR A 13 3.17 -7.62 13.68
C THR A 13 1.84 -8.37 13.76
N GLY A 14 1.88 -9.67 13.49
CA GLY A 14 0.74 -10.57 13.69
C GLY A 14 -0.52 -10.15 12.92
N ALA A 15 -1.65 -10.16 13.63
CA ALA A 15 -2.97 -9.94 13.03
C ALA A 15 -3.18 -8.52 12.51
N ASP A 16 -2.60 -7.50 13.16
CA ASP A 16 -2.68 -6.12 12.68
C ASP A 16 -2.01 -6.00 11.32
N ARG A 17 -0.79 -6.53 11.20
CA ARG A 17 -0.04 -6.51 9.95
C ARG A 17 -0.78 -7.23 8.82
N ALA A 18 -1.30 -8.44 9.09
CA ALA A 18 -2.02 -9.22 8.08
C ALA A 18 -3.24 -8.46 7.52
N VAL A 19 -4.04 -7.85 8.40
CA VAL A 19 -5.23 -7.09 7.98
C VAL A 19 -4.85 -5.89 7.12
N LEU A 20 -3.78 -5.17 7.46
CA LEU A 20 -3.34 -4.00 6.70
C LEU A 20 -2.74 -4.40 5.34
N ILE A 21 -2.03 -5.53 5.25
CA ILE A 21 -1.56 -6.07 3.96
C ILE A 21 -2.74 -6.44 3.05
N ASP A 22 -3.77 -7.09 3.60
CA ASP A 22 -4.96 -7.46 2.82
C ASP A 22 -5.71 -6.22 2.32
N ALA A 23 -5.81 -5.17 3.15
CA ALA A 23 -6.38 -3.89 2.77
C ALA A 23 -5.56 -3.23 1.65
N ALA A 24 -4.23 -3.17 1.82
CA ALA A 24 -3.31 -2.60 0.84
C ALA A 24 -3.40 -3.31 -0.52
N ASN A 25 -3.34 -4.64 -0.55
CA ASN A 25 -3.45 -5.42 -1.80
C ASN A 25 -4.80 -5.21 -2.48
N SER A 26 -5.89 -5.21 -1.71
CA SER A 26 -7.23 -4.99 -2.26
C SER A 26 -7.38 -3.59 -2.85
N ALA A 27 -6.80 -2.58 -2.21
CA ALA A 27 -6.80 -1.19 -2.67
C ALA A 27 -5.90 -1.01 -3.90
N PHE A 28 -4.72 -1.63 -3.89
CA PHE A 28 -3.79 -1.67 -5.02
C PHE A 28 -4.49 -2.19 -6.29
N GLU A 29 -5.14 -3.36 -6.22
CA GLU A 29 -5.85 -3.93 -7.37
C GLU A 29 -6.96 -2.99 -7.89
N ARG A 30 -7.73 -2.37 -6.99
CA ARG A 30 -8.75 -1.40 -7.37
C ARG A 30 -8.17 -0.15 -8.05
N VAL A 31 -7.01 0.31 -7.62
CA VAL A 31 -6.38 1.52 -8.16
C VAL A 31 -5.70 1.23 -9.48
N ILE A 32 -4.91 0.17 -9.57
CA ILE A 32 -4.14 -0.14 -10.79
C ILE A 32 -5.06 -0.41 -11.98
N GLU A 33 -6.21 -1.06 -11.76
CA GLU A 33 -7.25 -1.26 -12.78
C GLU A 33 -7.89 0.07 -13.26
N ARG A 34 -7.91 1.11 -12.42
CA ARG A 34 -8.57 2.39 -12.74
C ARG A 34 -7.64 3.41 -13.39
N ILE A 35 -6.36 3.41 -13.01
CA ILE A 35 -5.40 4.38 -13.55
C ILE A 35 -4.78 3.92 -14.88
N GLU A 36 -4.92 2.63 -15.21
CA GLU A 36 -4.46 2.02 -16.48
C GLU A 36 -3.02 2.44 -16.86
N PRO A 37 -2.01 2.12 -16.03
CA PRO A 37 -0.64 2.59 -16.24
C PRO A 37 -0.03 1.99 -17.52
N ALA A 38 0.78 2.77 -18.24
CA ALA A 38 1.34 2.36 -19.53
C ALA A 38 2.18 1.08 -19.47
N ASN A 39 2.85 0.83 -18.34
CA ASN A 39 3.63 -0.37 -18.07
C ASN A 39 3.06 -1.20 -16.91
N GLU A 40 1.74 -1.47 -16.90
CA GLU A 40 1.04 -2.15 -15.81
C GLU A 40 1.72 -3.41 -15.27
N LYS A 41 2.19 -4.30 -16.15
CA LYS A 41 2.88 -5.53 -15.71
C LYS A 41 4.12 -5.21 -14.87
N LEU A 42 4.88 -4.19 -15.25
CA LEU A 42 6.08 -3.76 -14.53
C LEU A 42 5.68 -3.02 -13.24
N THR A 43 4.65 -2.17 -13.27
CA THR A 43 4.09 -1.55 -12.06
C THR A 43 3.70 -2.60 -11.02
N ARG A 44 3.05 -3.69 -11.44
CA ARG A 44 2.70 -4.82 -10.56
C ARG A 44 3.90 -5.51 -9.95
N THR A 45 5.03 -5.60 -10.66
CA THR A 45 6.24 -6.21 -10.11
C THR A 45 6.97 -5.32 -9.11
N LEU A 46 6.70 -4.01 -9.11
CA LEU A 46 7.26 -3.06 -8.16
C LEU A 46 6.42 -2.93 -6.88
N TRP A 47 5.21 -3.49 -6.85
CA TRP A 47 4.34 -3.44 -5.69
C TRP A 47 4.88 -4.31 -4.55
N ASP A 48 5.14 -3.67 -3.41
CA ASP A 48 5.51 -4.32 -2.15
C ASP A 48 4.53 -3.86 -1.06
N PRO A 49 3.50 -4.66 -0.73
CA PRO A 49 2.51 -4.28 0.28
C PRO A 49 3.12 -4.18 1.67
N GLU A 50 4.22 -4.90 1.95
CA GLU A 50 4.89 -4.86 3.25
C GLU A 50 5.62 -3.54 3.45
N ALA A 51 6.45 -3.16 2.46
CA ALA A 51 7.14 -1.87 2.49
C ALA A 51 6.15 -0.70 2.50
N TYR A 52 5.04 -0.81 1.77
CA TYR A 52 3.98 0.20 1.78
C TYR A 52 3.40 0.41 3.17
N ILE A 53 2.92 -0.65 3.85
CA ILE A 53 2.32 -0.49 5.19
C ILE A 53 3.33 -0.02 6.24
N ASP A 54 4.60 -0.41 6.13
CA ASP A 54 5.66 0.02 7.03
C ASP A 54 6.01 1.50 6.84
N SER A 55 5.74 2.07 5.65
CA SER A 55 5.91 3.50 5.35
C SER A 55 4.66 4.33 5.68
N GLU A 56 3.47 3.75 5.49
CA GLU A 56 2.19 4.45 5.63
C GLU A 56 1.76 4.59 7.09
N ILE A 57 1.97 3.55 7.91
CA ILE A 57 1.64 3.60 9.34
C ILE A 57 2.84 4.04 10.16
N THR A 58 2.78 5.28 10.64
CA THR A 58 3.87 5.96 11.35
C THR A 58 3.59 6.11 12.84
N ALA A 59 4.66 6.33 13.62
CA ALA A 59 4.58 6.36 15.09
C ALA A 59 3.69 7.50 15.64
N ASP A 60 3.57 8.62 14.91
CA ASP A 60 2.74 9.77 15.27
C ASP A 60 1.24 9.54 15.07
N MET A 61 0.86 8.50 14.33
CA MET A 61 -0.53 8.07 14.20
C MET A 61 -1.02 7.26 15.41
N LEU A 62 -0.11 6.78 16.28
CA LEU A 62 -0.44 5.85 17.35
C LEU A 62 -0.89 6.54 18.66
N PRO A 63 -1.80 5.91 19.43
CA PRO A 63 -2.51 4.67 19.12
C PRO A 63 -3.65 4.91 18.11
N ILE A 64 -3.82 3.97 17.18
CA ILE A 64 -4.85 4.03 16.14
C ILE A 64 -5.70 2.76 16.15
N SER A 65 -6.99 2.86 15.82
CA SER A 65 -7.78 1.65 15.62
C SER A 65 -7.32 0.94 14.34
N ARG A 66 -7.41 -0.39 14.32
CA ARG A 66 -7.08 -1.18 13.13
C ARG A 66 -7.97 -0.79 11.95
N ASP A 67 -9.24 -0.48 12.20
CA ASP A 67 -10.20 -0.08 11.18
C ASP A 67 -9.84 1.28 10.57
N GLU A 68 -9.41 2.25 11.39
CA GLU A 68 -8.93 3.55 10.91
C GLU A 68 -7.62 3.38 10.13
N ALA A 69 -6.67 2.58 10.63
CA ALA A 69 -5.44 2.30 9.89
C ALA A 69 -5.72 1.64 8.53
N ALA A 70 -6.66 0.70 8.46
CA ALA A 70 -7.06 0.08 7.20
C ALA A 70 -7.73 1.07 6.24
N TYR A 71 -8.52 2.01 6.77
CA TYR A 71 -9.11 3.10 5.99
C TYR A 71 -8.03 4.01 5.39
N LEU A 72 -7.03 4.43 6.18
CA LEU A 72 -5.93 5.26 5.70
C LEU A 72 -5.12 4.54 4.62
N VAL A 73 -4.77 3.28 4.86
CA VAL A 73 -4.09 2.41 3.88
C VAL A 73 -4.86 2.34 2.55
N ASP A 74 -6.20 2.23 2.60
CA ASP A 74 -7.05 2.16 1.41
C ASP A 74 -7.05 3.49 0.62
N VAL A 75 -7.23 4.62 1.30
CA VAL A 75 -7.40 5.91 0.62
C VAL A 75 -6.09 6.52 0.11
N PHE A 76 -4.96 6.23 0.76
CA PHE A 76 -3.66 6.80 0.38
C PHE A 76 -2.88 5.96 -0.63
N VAL A 77 -3.30 4.72 -0.93
CA VAL A 77 -2.56 3.83 -1.85
C VAL A 77 -2.44 4.43 -3.25
N LEU A 78 -3.41 5.26 -3.67
CA LEU A 78 -3.43 5.88 -5.00
C LEU A 78 -2.11 6.56 -5.34
N HIS A 79 -1.59 7.37 -4.41
CA HIS A 79 -0.35 8.12 -4.65
C HIS A 79 0.83 7.17 -4.85
N HIS A 80 0.92 6.13 -4.03
CA HIS A 80 1.96 5.13 -4.16
C HIS A 80 1.88 4.38 -5.50
N VAL A 81 0.69 3.95 -5.94
CA VAL A 81 0.55 3.26 -7.24
C VAL A 81 0.94 4.17 -8.41
N VAL A 82 0.64 5.47 -8.33
CA VAL A 82 1.09 6.46 -9.34
C VAL A 82 2.61 6.55 -9.37
N ASP A 83 3.28 6.60 -8.21
CA ASP A 83 4.74 6.62 -8.15
C ASP A 83 5.36 5.33 -8.73
N LEU A 84 4.77 4.16 -8.45
CA LEU A 84 5.19 2.90 -9.07
C LEU A 84 5.00 2.89 -10.58
N ALA A 85 3.93 3.51 -11.09
CA ALA A 85 3.71 3.63 -12.53
C ALA A 85 4.77 4.52 -13.19
N VAL A 86 5.12 5.65 -12.56
CA VAL A 86 6.20 6.53 -13.03
C VAL A 86 7.56 5.82 -13.01
N ALA A 87 7.85 5.05 -11.96
CA ALA A 87 9.07 4.24 -11.88
C ALA A 87 9.12 3.19 -13.00
N ALA A 88 8.03 2.46 -13.23
CA ALA A 88 7.91 1.49 -14.32
C ALA A 88 8.12 2.13 -15.70
N ASP A 89 7.57 3.32 -15.94
CA ASP A 89 7.76 4.04 -17.20
C ASP A 89 9.23 4.43 -17.42
N SER A 90 9.94 4.80 -16.34
CA SER A 90 11.35 5.15 -16.38
C SER A 90 12.21 3.91 -16.69
N GLU A 91 12.00 2.81 -15.99
CA GLU A 91 12.71 1.53 -16.23
C GLU A 91 12.48 0.98 -17.65
N ALA A 92 11.25 1.10 -18.16
CA ALA A 92 10.90 0.68 -19.52
C ALA A 92 11.59 1.56 -20.58
N ALA A 93 11.75 2.85 -20.33
CA ALA A 93 12.45 3.77 -21.22
C ALA A 93 13.97 3.52 -21.24
N GLU A 94 14.58 3.28 -20.08
CA GLU A 94 16.01 2.97 -19.95
C GLU A 94 16.40 1.61 -20.56
N SER A 95 15.47 0.66 -20.56
CA SER A 95 15.65 -0.67 -21.17
C SER A 95 15.65 -0.64 -22.72
N ARG A 96 15.39 0.52 -23.33
CA ARG A 96 15.36 0.68 -24.79
C ARG A 96 16.78 0.98 -25.31
N PRO A 97 17.35 0.15 -26.21
CA PRO A 97 18.67 0.39 -26.78
C PRO A 97 18.73 1.61 -27.72
#